data_AF-A0A929VWX6-F1
#
_entry.id   AF-A0A929VWX6-F1
#
_cell.length_a   1.000
_cell.length_b   1.000
_cell.length_c   1.000
_cell.angle_alpha   90.00
_cell.angle_beta   90.00
_cell.angle_gamma   90.00
#
_symmetry.space_group_name_H-M   'P 1'
#
loop_
_entity.id
_entity.type
_entity.pdbx_description
1 polymer ?
#
loop_
_entity_poly.entity_id
_entity_poly.type
_entity_poly.pdbx_seq_one_letter_code
_entity_poly.pdbx_strand_id
1 'polypeptide(L)'
;MEATLFSDLTSFEILRDQQHTQRVLNALDQIDLAFLGTNPERRLVIRKLAHRNIKSIGQLLKLHRGEVSEWPGVGNVFLTLFDEMREEVHADPEKTVMKWTNESAPLSLPRDFNRLHPFENSEEQWFTEESLPNTDPTATPLPDVSPSTPSDSDWFAEVIEIECVFTEIIHLLQTRLPDLAEILRRFYLEGLTPEVIANVLGLRSPSVVTHTIDYEFLRPLLAGEALSHLTLDPDFPPRIEALRDRLLLMPVAPLTTLTAMLPERFLHFLDLTVMERSTTEFTWAADLIVPIGEIITTRRLLRATLTYLQQAPSFVPISKVSAELLPRFTSPRDEGEDKKRTDEEQRLNALLKHHPWIEHSPQGVRLIAEQLQFDYCRIARILADAGCPLTEDEIYTRYEHRYFERPRTIDHRLLRKHFPNLQIRTT
;
A
#
# COMPACT_ATOMS: atom_id res chain seq x y z
N MET A 1 62.21 -24.32 -3.42
CA MET A 1 61.31 -24.68 -4.53
C MET A 1 60.01 -25.10 -3.90
N GLU A 2 59.04 -24.18 -3.94
CA GLU A 2 57.69 -24.33 -3.40
C GLU A 2 56.90 -25.28 -4.29
N ALA A 3 56.20 -26.25 -3.68
CA ALA A 3 55.33 -27.17 -4.38
C ALA A 3 53.92 -26.55 -4.44
N THR A 4 53.54 -26.04 -5.60
CA THR A 4 52.15 -25.73 -5.93
C THR A 4 51.37 -27.03 -6.10
N LEU A 5 50.38 -27.25 -5.23
CA LEU A 5 49.30 -28.20 -5.46
C LEU A 5 48.44 -27.64 -6.58
N PHE A 6 48.60 -28.08 -7.83
CA PHE A 6 47.60 -28.26 -8.91
C PHE A 6 48.36 -28.59 -10.21
N SER A 7 48.01 -29.68 -10.89
CA SER A 7 48.70 -30.19 -12.07
C SER A 7 48.00 -29.80 -13.38
N ASP A 8 48.78 -29.34 -14.36
CA ASP A 8 48.38 -29.01 -15.72
C ASP A 8 48.00 -30.24 -16.57
N LEU A 9 46.77 -30.26 -17.12
CA LEU A 9 46.35 -31.09 -18.26
C LEU A 9 45.33 -30.32 -19.16
N THR A 10 45.86 -29.61 -20.16
CA THR A 10 45.33 -29.50 -21.55
C THR A 10 43.86 -29.04 -21.75
N SER A 11 43.55 -27.75 -21.65
CA SER A 11 43.66 -26.67 -22.67
C SER A 11 42.48 -26.42 -23.62
N PHE A 12 41.38 -27.18 -23.57
CA PHE A 12 40.10 -26.76 -24.21
C PHE A 12 38.90 -26.78 -23.26
N GLU A 13 38.77 -27.76 -22.37
CA GLU A 13 37.80 -27.71 -21.27
C GLU A 13 38.17 -26.63 -20.25
N ILE A 14 39.48 -26.47 -19.97
CA ILE A 14 40.04 -25.40 -19.13
C ILE A 14 39.71 -24.00 -19.68
N LEU A 15 39.61 -23.80 -21.00
CA LEU A 15 39.26 -22.47 -21.54
C LEU A 15 37.77 -22.15 -21.34
N ARG A 16 36.90 -23.15 -21.41
CA ARG A 16 35.46 -23.02 -21.13
C ARG A 16 35.23 -22.81 -19.64
N ASP A 17 35.95 -23.54 -18.79
CA ASP A 17 35.96 -23.37 -17.34
C ASP A 17 36.62 -22.06 -16.89
N GLN A 18 37.66 -21.58 -17.57
CA GLN A 18 38.29 -20.29 -17.27
C GLN A 18 37.37 -19.13 -17.68
N GLN A 19 36.74 -19.19 -18.86
CA GLN A 19 35.76 -18.19 -19.25
C GLN A 19 34.54 -18.20 -18.32
N HIS A 20 34.10 -19.39 -17.89
CA HIS A 20 33.01 -19.56 -16.93
C HIS A 20 33.38 -19.03 -15.54
N THR A 21 34.53 -19.43 -15.01
CA THR A 21 35.08 -18.93 -13.74
C THR A 21 35.29 -17.42 -13.78
N GLN A 22 35.77 -16.88 -14.92
CA GLN A 22 35.92 -15.44 -15.10
C GLN A 22 34.56 -14.72 -15.14
N ARG A 23 33.51 -15.32 -15.72
CA ARG A 23 32.15 -14.77 -15.66
C ARG A 23 31.62 -14.74 -14.24
N VAL A 24 31.79 -15.83 -13.48
CA VAL A 24 31.39 -15.92 -12.07
C VAL A 24 32.15 -14.89 -11.22
N LEU A 25 33.48 -14.77 -11.39
CA LEU A 25 34.29 -13.76 -10.71
C LEU A 25 33.91 -12.32 -11.10
N ASN A 26 33.67 -12.07 -12.38
CA ASN A 26 33.20 -10.76 -12.85
C ASN A 26 31.82 -10.42 -12.28
N ALA A 27 30.93 -11.41 -12.13
CA ALA A 27 29.63 -11.23 -11.49
C ALA A 27 29.79 -10.94 -9.98
N LEU A 28 30.64 -11.70 -9.27
CA LEU A 28 30.98 -11.45 -7.86
C LEU A 28 31.62 -10.07 -7.63
N ASP A 29 32.37 -9.54 -8.61
CA ASP A 29 32.93 -8.18 -8.56
C ASP A 29 31.84 -7.09 -8.63
N GLN A 30 30.63 -7.40 -9.12
CA GLN A 30 29.47 -6.48 -9.15
C GLN A 30 28.58 -6.58 -7.92
N ILE A 31 28.72 -7.61 -7.08
CA ILE A 31 27.90 -7.82 -5.89
C ILE A 31 28.54 -7.08 -4.71
N ASP A 32 27.73 -6.27 -4.02
CA ASP A 32 28.17 -5.50 -2.85
C ASP A 32 28.57 -6.44 -1.69
N LEU A 33 29.65 -6.11 -1.01
CA LEU A 33 30.14 -6.82 0.15
C LEU A 33 29.16 -6.77 1.33
N ALA A 34 28.23 -5.80 1.33
CA ALA A 34 27.14 -5.68 2.29
C ALA A 34 26.24 -6.93 2.38
N PHE A 35 26.13 -7.74 1.32
CA PHE A 35 25.33 -8.99 1.31
C PHE A 35 25.81 -10.02 2.35
N LEU A 36 27.08 -9.97 2.76
CA LEU A 36 27.64 -10.84 3.79
C LEU A 36 27.35 -10.31 5.21
N GLY A 37 26.69 -9.15 5.36
CA GLY A 37 26.47 -8.43 6.62
C GLY A 37 25.32 -8.96 7.48
N THR A 38 25.11 -10.27 7.49
CA THR A 38 23.94 -10.93 8.10
C THR A 38 23.83 -10.72 9.61
N ASN A 39 24.94 -10.51 10.31
CA ASN A 39 24.99 -10.31 11.76
C ASN A 39 25.83 -9.06 12.15
N PRO A 40 25.70 -8.51 13.37
CA PRO A 40 26.38 -7.25 13.74
C PRO A 40 27.92 -7.37 13.73
N GLU A 41 28.46 -8.56 13.99
CA GLU A 41 29.90 -8.82 14.01
C GLU A 41 30.49 -8.78 12.58
N ARG A 42 29.82 -9.41 11.61
CA ARG A 42 30.14 -9.34 10.19
C ARG A 42 30.00 -7.91 9.67
N ARG A 43 28.96 -7.16 10.08
CA ARG A 43 28.83 -5.73 9.70
C ARG A 43 30.03 -4.89 10.16
N LEU A 44 30.63 -5.18 11.31
CA LEU A 44 31.85 -4.50 11.76
C LEU A 44 33.06 -4.84 10.87
N VAL A 45 33.18 -6.11 10.46
CA VAL A 45 34.20 -6.56 9.50
C VAL A 45 34.06 -5.83 8.17
N ILE A 46 32.84 -5.81 7.62
CA ILE A 46 32.48 -5.13 6.36
C ILE A 46 32.80 -3.64 6.44
N ARG A 47 32.44 -2.96 7.54
CA ARG A 47 32.79 -1.54 7.71
C ARG A 47 34.30 -1.32 7.61
N LYS A 48 35.11 -2.13 8.29
CA LYS A 48 36.59 -2.02 8.22
C LYS A 48 37.12 -2.30 6.81
N LEU A 49 36.55 -3.28 6.08
CA LEU A 49 36.89 -3.54 4.68
C LEU A 49 36.52 -2.34 3.78
N ALA A 50 35.36 -1.73 3.99
CA ALA A 50 34.92 -0.53 3.27
C ALA A 50 35.86 0.67 3.51
N HIS A 51 36.40 0.84 4.72
CA HIS A 51 37.42 1.87 5.01
C HIS A 51 38.73 1.65 4.24
N ARG A 52 38.96 0.42 3.76
CA ARG A 52 40.08 0.04 2.91
C ARG A 52 39.71 0.03 1.42
N ASN A 53 38.57 0.63 1.05
CA ASN A 53 38.00 0.66 -0.30
C ASN A 53 37.67 -0.72 -0.89
N ILE A 54 37.49 -1.73 -0.04
CA ILE A 54 37.01 -3.05 -0.46
C ILE A 54 35.48 -3.04 -0.37
N LYS A 55 34.82 -3.07 -1.52
CA LYS A 55 33.38 -2.83 -1.66
C LYS A 55 32.61 -3.98 -2.33
N SER A 56 33.28 -4.92 -2.99
CA SER A 56 32.61 -6.03 -3.67
C SER A 56 33.15 -7.40 -3.26
N ILE A 57 32.30 -8.41 -3.38
CA ILE A 57 32.62 -9.78 -2.98
C ILE A 57 33.81 -10.32 -3.78
N GLY A 58 33.91 -10.01 -5.06
CA GLY A 58 35.08 -10.36 -5.86
C GLY A 58 36.39 -9.73 -5.33
N GLN A 59 36.35 -8.53 -4.77
CA GLN A 59 37.51 -7.92 -4.09
C GLN A 59 37.83 -8.61 -2.77
N LEU A 60 36.83 -9.05 -2.01
CA LEU A 60 37.03 -9.83 -0.77
C LEU A 60 37.84 -11.10 -1.04
N LEU A 61 37.46 -11.84 -2.09
CA LEU A 61 38.07 -13.13 -2.41
C LEU A 61 39.53 -13.01 -2.87
N LYS A 62 39.89 -11.86 -3.46
CA LYS A 62 41.25 -11.55 -3.92
C LYS A 62 42.21 -11.21 -2.78
N LEU A 63 41.71 -10.95 -1.57
CA LEU A 63 42.57 -10.59 -0.43
C LEU A 63 43.25 -11.82 0.15
N HIS A 64 44.55 -11.68 0.42
CA HIS A 64 45.30 -12.70 1.12
C HIS A 64 45.16 -12.52 2.63
N ARG A 65 44.83 -13.62 3.33
CA ARG A 65 44.69 -13.65 4.78
C ARG A 65 45.91 -13.09 5.53
N GLY A 66 47.12 -13.36 5.01
CA GLY A 66 48.37 -12.83 5.56
C GLY A 66 48.41 -11.30 5.53
N GLU A 67 48.10 -10.69 4.40
CA GLU A 67 48.08 -9.23 4.23
C GLU A 67 47.04 -8.56 5.14
N VAL A 68 45.87 -9.18 5.29
CA VAL A 68 44.79 -8.67 6.16
C VAL A 68 45.18 -8.76 7.64
N SER A 69 45.94 -9.79 8.04
CA SER A 69 46.39 -9.97 9.43
C SER A 69 47.37 -8.88 9.90
N GLU A 70 48.07 -8.23 8.98
CA GLU A 70 49.00 -7.15 9.28
C GLU A 70 48.32 -5.79 9.43
N TRP A 71 47.01 -5.71 9.15
CA TRP A 71 46.30 -4.44 9.23
C TRP A 71 46.11 -3.96 10.67
N PRO A 72 46.26 -2.64 10.92
CA PRO A 72 46.10 -2.06 12.24
C PRO A 72 44.71 -2.34 12.81
N GLY A 73 44.68 -2.92 14.02
CA GLY A 73 43.45 -3.23 14.74
C GLY A 73 42.67 -4.44 14.20
N VAL A 74 43.27 -5.26 13.32
CA VAL A 74 42.75 -6.59 12.99
C VAL A 74 43.26 -7.59 14.04
N GLY A 75 42.35 -8.40 14.57
CA GLY A 75 42.67 -9.46 15.54
C GLY A 75 42.06 -10.78 15.11
N ASN A 76 42.27 -11.84 15.89
CA ASN A 76 41.82 -13.19 15.53
C ASN A 76 40.32 -13.27 15.23
N VAL A 77 39.46 -12.61 16.02
CA VAL A 77 38.01 -12.61 15.79
C VAL A 77 37.64 -12.05 14.40
N PHE A 78 38.31 -10.98 13.98
CA PHE A 78 38.11 -10.42 12.65
C PHE A 78 38.54 -11.40 11.55
N LEU A 79 39.70 -12.05 11.72
CA LEU A 79 40.22 -13.00 10.73
C LEU A 79 39.35 -14.25 10.63
N THR A 80 38.80 -14.75 11.74
CA THR A 80 37.87 -15.88 11.74
C THR A 80 36.60 -15.54 10.97
N LEU A 81 35.98 -14.39 11.26
CA LEU A 81 34.78 -13.93 10.52
C LEU A 81 35.09 -13.65 9.04
N PHE A 82 36.28 -13.12 8.75
CA PHE A 82 36.73 -12.89 7.38
C PHE A 82 36.89 -14.20 6.60
N ASP A 83 37.50 -15.21 7.20
CA ASP A 83 37.64 -16.55 6.58
C ASP A 83 36.25 -17.18 6.40
N GLU A 84 35.38 -17.18 7.42
CA GLU A 84 33.99 -17.66 7.31
C GLU A 84 33.21 -17.02 6.16
N MET A 85 33.32 -15.69 5.99
CA MET A 85 32.68 -14.96 4.89
C MET A 85 33.21 -15.37 3.51
N ARG A 86 34.49 -15.76 3.40
CA ARG A 86 35.10 -16.23 2.14
C ARG A 86 34.70 -17.66 1.85
N GLU A 87 34.74 -18.54 2.85
CA GLU A 87 34.30 -19.94 2.74
C GLU A 87 32.83 -20.02 2.30
N GLU A 88 31.96 -19.14 2.79
CA GLU A 88 30.54 -19.07 2.38
C GLU A 88 30.38 -18.89 0.86
N VAL A 89 31.21 -18.05 0.24
CA VAL A 89 31.18 -17.79 -1.21
C VAL A 89 31.92 -18.88 -1.99
N HIS A 90 33.03 -19.39 -1.44
CA HIS A 90 33.83 -20.44 -2.08
C HIS A 90 33.12 -21.80 -2.13
N ALA A 91 32.20 -22.08 -1.19
CA ALA A 91 31.49 -23.35 -1.14
C ALA A 91 30.62 -23.59 -2.39
N ASP A 92 29.95 -22.55 -2.89
CA ASP A 92 29.12 -22.62 -4.11
C ASP A 92 28.98 -21.22 -4.75
N PRO A 93 29.96 -20.79 -5.55
CA PRO A 93 30.00 -19.42 -6.07
C PRO A 93 28.91 -19.15 -7.10
N GLU A 94 28.45 -20.16 -7.85
CA GLU A 94 27.41 -20.00 -8.87
C GLU A 94 26.04 -19.81 -8.24
N LYS A 95 25.67 -20.66 -7.27
CA LYS A 95 24.43 -20.49 -6.52
C LYS A 95 24.43 -19.18 -5.76
N THR A 96 25.58 -18.77 -5.25
CA THR A 96 25.77 -17.49 -4.57
C THR A 96 25.57 -16.31 -5.51
N VAL A 97 26.16 -16.35 -6.71
CA VAL A 97 25.91 -15.34 -7.76
C VAL A 97 24.43 -15.34 -8.15
N MET A 98 23.82 -16.48 -8.44
CA MET A 98 22.39 -16.53 -8.82
C MET A 98 21.50 -15.99 -7.71
N LYS A 99 21.71 -16.45 -6.46
CA LYS A 99 20.95 -15.99 -5.29
C LYS A 99 21.07 -14.48 -5.12
N TRP A 100 22.27 -13.94 -5.06
CA TRP A 100 22.47 -12.51 -4.79
C TRP A 100 22.21 -11.63 -6.00
N THR A 101 22.32 -12.15 -7.22
CA THR A 101 21.86 -11.44 -8.43
C THR A 101 20.34 -11.31 -8.41
N ASN A 102 19.62 -12.40 -8.10
CA ASN A 102 18.17 -12.39 -7.96
C ASN A 102 17.72 -11.51 -6.78
N GLU A 103 18.45 -11.51 -5.67
CA GLU A 103 18.18 -10.61 -4.56
C GLU A 103 18.52 -9.14 -4.94
N SER A 104 19.58 -8.87 -5.70
CA SER A 104 19.90 -7.51 -6.17
C SER A 104 18.97 -6.99 -7.27
N ALA A 105 18.19 -7.88 -7.90
CA ALA A 105 17.27 -7.51 -8.96
C ALA A 105 16.14 -6.63 -8.40
N PRO A 106 15.69 -5.62 -9.16
CA PRO A 106 14.56 -4.81 -8.76
C PRO A 106 13.31 -5.68 -8.64
N LEU A 107 12.62 -5.55 -7.50
CA LEU A 107 11.29 -6.09 -7.30
C LEU A 107 10.31 -5.30 -8.17
N SER A 108 10.02 -5.86 -9.34
CA SER A 108 8.96 -5.38 -10.20
C SER A 108 7.61 -5.86 -9.70
N LEU A 109 6.62 -4.95 -9.68
CA LEU A 109 5.22 -5.34 -9.54
C LEU A 109 4.85 -6.27 -10.72
N PRO A 110 4.28 -7.47 -10.49
CA PRO A 110 3.79 -8.27 -11.57
C PRO A 110 2.61 -7.52 -12.19
N ARG A 111 2.72 -7.18 -13.47
CA ARG A 111 1.61 -6.60 -14.23
C ARG A 111 0.43 -7.57 -14.39
N ASP A 112 0.66 -8.86 -14.13
CA ASP A 112 -0.32 -9.94 -14.24
C ASP A 112 -0.27 -10.89 -13.03
N PHE A 113 -1.44 -11.14 -12.43
CA PHE A 113 -1.67 -11.98 -11.24
C PHE A 113 -1.19 -13.44 -11.38
N ASN A 114 -1.10 -13.95 -12.61
CA ASN A 114 -0.78 -15.37 -12.88
C ASN A 114 0.67 -15.77 -12.57
N ARG A 115 1.55 -14.83 -12.21
CA ARG A 115 2.96 -15.11 -11.91
C ARG A 115 3.32 -15.18 -10.44
N LEU A 116 2.42 -14.76 -9.54
CA LEU A 116 2.60 -14.83 -8.08
C LEU A 116 1.70 -15.88 -7.44
N HIS A 117 1.52 -17.05 -8.08
CA HIS A 117 1.11 -18.23 -7.34
C HIS A 117 2.31 -18.72 -6.53
N PRO A 118 2.30 -18.58 -5.18
CA PRO A 118 3.31 -19.22 -4.36
C PRO A 118 2.91 -20.71 -4.29
N PHE A 119 3.85 -21.60 -4.59
CA PHE A 119 3.72 -23.07 -4.52
C PHE A 119 2.97 -23.77 -5.66
N GLU A 120 3.42 -23.60 -6.90
CA GLU A 120 3.46 -24.74 -7.82
C GLU A 120 4.90 -24.92 -8.31
N ASN A 121 5.56 -25.99 -7.84
CA ASN A 121 6.79 -26.50 -8.43
C ASN A 121 6.51 -26.82 -9.90
N SER A 122 6.79 -25.89 -10.79
CA SER A 122 6.79 -26.16 -12.23
C SER A 122 8.25 -26.25 -12.67
N GLU A 123 8.75 -27.48 -12.74
CA GLU A 123 10.03 -27.85 -13.36
C GLU A 123 10.06 -27.58 -14.89
N GLU A 124 9.16 -26.77 -15.43
CA GLU A 124 8.89 -26.68 -16.87
C GLU A 124 9.21 -25.32 -17.52
N GLN A 125 10.00 -24.44 -16.88
CA GLN A 125 10.42 -23.18 -17.52
C GLN A 125 11.79 -23.23 -18.22
N TRP A 126 12.40 -24.41 -18.38
CA TRP A 126 13.73 -24.55 -19.00
C TRP A 126 13.69 -25.07 -20.44
N PHE A 127 12.52 -25.36 -20.99
CA PHE A 127 12.38 -25.73 -22.40
C PHE A 127 11.30 -24.90 -23.06
N THR A 128 11.68 -23.79 -23.67
CA THR A 128 10.97 -23.30 -24.85
C THR A 128 12.00 -23.06 -25.93
N GLU A 129 11.89 -23.89 -26.96
CA GLU A 129 12.78 -24.03 -28.08
C GLU A 129 12.99 -22.71 -28.84
N GLU A 130 14.19 -22.65 -29.41
CA GLU A 130 14.69 -21.67 -30.36
C GLU A 130 13.61 -21.15 -31.32
N SER A 131 13.49 -19.84 -31.38
CA SER A 131 12.83 -19.12 -32.46
C SER A 131 13.48 -19.46 -33.80
N LEU A 132 12.80 -20.25 -34.63
CA LEU A 132 13.10 -20.35 -36.07
C LEU A 132 12.33 -19.27 -36.84
N PRO A 133 12.98 -18.59 -37.80
CA PRO A 133 12.32 -17.61 -38.67
C PRO A 133 11.75 -18.31 -39.91
N ASN A 134 10.55 -17.91 -40.36
CA ASN A 134 10.26 -17.57 -41.77
C ASN A 134 8.74 -17.41 -42.07
N THR A 135 8.42 -16.27 -42.71
CA THR A 135 7.47 -16.02 -43.84
C THR A 135 6.15 -16.81 -43.90
N ASP A 136 4.96 -16.23 -44.11
CA ASP A 136 4.59 -15.08 -44.95
C ASP A 136 3.19 -14.54 -44.55
N PRO A 137 2.81 -13.33 -44.99
CA PRO A 137 1.64 -12.60 -44.52
C PRO A 137 0.40 -12.89 -45.38
N THR A 138 -0.72 -13.24 -44.76
CA THR A 138 -2.03 -13.00 -45.40
C THR A 138 -2.99 -12.41 -44.37
N ALA A 139 -3.44 -11.20 -44.70
CA ALA A 139 -4.17 -10.29 -43.85
C ALA A 139 -5.55 -10.81 -43.46
N THR A 140 -5.88 -10.67 -42.17
CA THR A 140 -7.23 -10.37 -41.71
C THR A 140 -7.09 -9.33 -40.59
N PRO A 141 -7.69 -8.13 -40.68
CA PRO A 141 -7.52 -7.13 -39.65
C PRO A 141 -8.29 -7.56 -38.40
N LEU A 142 -7.57 -7.78 -37.29
CA LEU A 142 -8.18 -7.84 -35.96
C LEU A 142 -8.85 -6.49 -35.68
N PRO A 143 -10.05 -6.48 -35.08
CA PRO A 143 -10.71 -5.23 -34.75
C PRO A 143 -9.88 -4.50 -33.69
N ASP A 144 -9.70 -3.20 -33.90
CA ASP A 144 -9.09 -2.26 -32.95
C ASP A 144 -9.71 -2.45 -31.56
N VAL A 145 -8.98 -3.12 -30.67
CA VAL A 145 -9.29 -3.15 -29.25
C VAL A 145 -8.94 -1.76 -28.73
N SER A 146 -9.95 -0.90 -28.71
CA SER A 146 -9.91 0.33 -27.94
C SER A 146 -9.62 -0.06 -26.48
N PRO A 147 -8.71 0.61 -25.77
CA PRO A 147 -8.48 0.31 -24.37
C PRO A 147 -9.78 0.62 -23.61
N SER A 148 -10.46 -0.43 -23.18
CA SER A 148 -11.61 -0.34 -22.29
C SER A 148 -11.16 0.40 -21.03
N THR A 149 -11.83 1.51 -20.72
CA THR A 149 -11.75 2.18 -19.42
C THR A 149 -11.88 1.13 -18.31
N PRO A 150 -10.96 1.10 -17.33
CA PRO A 150 -11.03 0.12 -16.24
C PRO A 150 -12.35 0.31 -15.48
N SER A 151 -13.09 -0.77 -15.33
CA SER A 151 -14.34 -0.78 -14.56
C SER A 151 -14.04 -0.60 -13.07
N ASP A 152 -15.00 -0.07 -12.30
CA ASP A 152 -14.94 0.12 -10.85
C ASP A 152 -14.65 -1.17 -10.02
N SER A 153 -14.42 -2.30 -10.68
CA SER A 153 -14.01 -3.61 -10.15
C SER A 153 -12.51 -3.80 -9.94
N ASP A 154 -11.66 -3.00 -10.58
CA ASP A 154 -10.22 -3.33 -10.72
C ASP A 154 -9.39 -3.04 -9.47
N TRP A 155 -9.87 -2.17 -8.58
CA TRP A 155 -9.11 -1.79 -7.39
C TRP A 155 -9.08 -2.90 -6.31
N PHE A 156 -10.04 -3.82 -6.29
CA PHE A 156 -9.98 -4.98 -5.38
C PHE A 156 -8.79 -5.89 -5.73
N ALA A 157 -8.54 -6.08 -7.04
CA ALA A 157 -7.38 -6.81 -7.50
C ALA A 157 -6.08 -6.08 -7.12
N GLU A 158 -6.07 -4.75 -7.20
CA GLU A 158 -4.94 -3.91 -6.80
C GLU A 158 -4.63 -4.01 -5.29
N VAL A 159 -5.64 -4.10 -4.42
CA VAL A 159 -5.45 -4.33 -2.97
C VAL A 159 -4.75 -5.67 -2.71
N ILE A 160 -5.20 -6.73 -3.38
CA ILE A 160 -4.61 -8.07 -3.24
C ILE A 160 -3.19 -8.10 -3.82
N GLU A 161 -2.98 -7.47 -4.99
CA GLU A 161 -1.65 -7.38 -5.62
C GLU A 161 -0.64 -6.71 -4.68
N ILE A 162 -1.02 -5.60 -4.05
CA ILE A 162 -0.16 -4.88 -3.12
C ILE A 162 0.08 -5.69 -1.85
N GLU A 163 -0.91 -6.43 -1.33
CA GLU A 163 -0.72 -7.36 -0.21
C GLU A 163 0.32 -8.45 -0.55
N CYS A 164 0.20 -9.07 -1.73
CA CYS A 164 1.14 -10.10 -2.18
C CYS A 164 2.56 -9.55 -2.31
N VAL A 165 2.72 -8.39 -2.94
CA VAL A 165 4.04 -7.76 -3.14
C VAL A 165 4.67 -7.40 -1.81
N PHE A 166 3.88 -6.85 -0.89
CA PHE A 166 4.36 -6.52 0.45
C PHE A 166 4.80 -7.77 1.23
N THR A 167 4.05 -8.85 1.10
CA THR A 167 4.42 -10.15 1.66
C THR A 167 5.74 -10.64 1.08
N GLU A 168 5.95 -10.52 -0.23
CA GLU A 168 7.19 -10.92 -0.89
C GLU A 168 8.39 -10.07 -0.46
N ILE A 169 8.20 -8.76 -0.27
CA ILE A 169 9.21 -7.86 0.29
C ILE A 169 9.65 -8.36 1.67
N ILE A 170 8.72 -8.75 2.55
CA ILE A 170 9.05 -9.29 3.87
C ILE A 170 9.86 -10.59 3.75
N HIS A 171 9.45 -11.50 2.85
CA HIS A 171 10.19 -12.76 2.62
C HIS A 171 11.61 -12.52 2.11
N LEU A 172 11.80 -11.61 1.17
CA LEU A 172 13.13 -11.25 0.65
C LEU A 172 13.98 -10.55 1.70
N LEU A 173 13.38 -9.79 2.60
CA LEU A 173 14.12 -9.20 3.73
C LEU A 173 14.60 -10.26 4.72
N GLN A 174 13.96 -11.43 4.84
CA GLN A 174 14.42 -12.48 5.76
C GLN A 174 15.83 -12.97 5.42
N THR A 175 16.22 -12.96 4.14
CA THR A 175 17.57 -13.36 3.73
C THR A 175 18.60 -12.24 3.90
N ARG A 176 18.18 -10.97 3.78
CA ARG A 176 19.09 -9.80 3.78
C ARG A 176 19.23 -9.11 5.13
N LEU A 177 18.11 -8.92 5.81
CA LEU A 177 17.99 -8.23 7.09
C LEU A 177 17.10 -9.08 8.02
N PRO A 178 17.58 -10.23 8.51
CA PRO A 178 16.76 -11.17 9.28
C PRO A 178 16.14 -10.52 10.53
N ASP A 179 16.88 -9.64 11.21
CA ASP A 179 16.38 -8.93 12.39
C ASP A 179 15.19 -8.01 12.05
N LEU A 180 15.28 -7.27 10.94
CA LEU A 180 14.21 -6.37 10.48
C LEU A 180 13.02 -7.18 9.99
N ALA A 181 13.26 -8.16 9.11
CA ALA A 181 12.23 -8.98 8.52
C ALA A 181 11.43 -9.73 9.58
N GLU A 182 12.09 -10.19 10.64
CA GLU A 182 11.42 -10.88 11.72
C GLU A 182 10.52 -9.95 12.55
N ILE A 183 10.88 -8.67 12.73
CA ILE A 183 9.98 -7.66 13.30
C ILE A 183 8.78 -7.42 12.38
N LEU A 184 9.02 -7.23 11.07
CA LEU A 184 7.98 -6.96 10.08
C LEU A 184 6.99 -8.13 9.94
N ARG A 185 7.50 -9.36 9.86
CA ARG A 185 6.71 -10.60 9.78
C ARG A 185 5.77 -10.72 10.98
N ARG A 186 6.27 -10.51 12.20
CA ARG A 186 5.45 -10.56 13.42
C ARG A 186 4.39 -9.46 13.45
N PHE A 187 4.71 -8.26 13.00
CA PHE A 187 3.78 -7.13 13.03
C PHE A 187 2.71 -7.22 11.95
N TYR A 188 3.11 -7.39 10.69
CA TYR A 188 2.23 -7.32 9.53
C TYR A 188 1.52 -8.64 9.21
N LEU A 189 2.22 -9.78 9.30
CA LEU A 189 1.68 -11.08 8.90
C LEU A 189 1.10 -11.86 10.09
N GLU A 190 1.75 -11.82 11.26
CA GLU A 190 1.19 -12.46 12.47
C GLU A 190 0.24 -11.55 13.27
N GLY A 191 0.20 -10.25 12.97
CA GLY A 191 -0.71 -9.29 13.61
C GLY A 191 -0.33 -8.89 15.05
N LEU A 192 0.86 -9.27 15.55
CA LEU A 192 1.27 -9.03 16.92
C LEU A 192 1.46 -7.53 17.23
N THR A 193 1.21 -7.14 18.48
CA THR A 193 1.43 -5.76 18.92
C THR A 193 2.92 -5.47 19.19
N PRO A 194 3.37 -4.21 19.09
CA PRO A 194 4.75 -3.84 19.38
C PRO A 194 5.24 -4.29 20.76
N GLU A 195 4.36 -4.34 21.76
CA GLU A 195 4.69 -4.81 23.11
C GLU A 195 5.03 -6.30 23.13
N VAL A 196 4.23 -7.12 22.45
CA VAL A 196 4.45 -8.56 22.36
C VAL A 196 5.74 -8.84 21.58
N ILE A 197 5.95 -8.15 20.46
CA ILE A 197 7.14 -8.30 19.63
C ILE A 197 8.40 -7.95 20.43
N ALA A 198 8.40 -6.83 21.15
CA ALA A 198 9.54 -6.43 21.96
C ALA A 198 9.90 -7.48 23.02
N ASN A 199 8.89 -8.08 23.67
CA ASN A 199 9.10 -9.13 24.66
C ASN A 199 9.66 -10.42 24.03
N VAL A 200 9.09 -10.88 22.91
CA VAL A 200 9.52 -12.12 22.22
C VAL A 200 10.94 -12.00 21.68
N LEU A 201 11.29 -10.84 21.12
CA LEU A 201 12.61 -10.57 20.55
C LEU A 201 13.64 -10.05 21.56
N GLY A 202 13.27 -9.88 22.83
CA GLY A 202 14.17 -9.35 23.87
C GLY A 202 14.63 -7.91 23.61
N LEU A 203 13.79 -7.10 22.93
CA LEU A 203 14.08 -5.70 22.65
C LEU A 203 13.83 -4.83 23.88
N ARG A 204 14.54 -3.69 23.95
CA ARG A 204 14.53 -2.81 25.14
C ARG A 204 13.17 -2.17 25.41
N SER A 205 12.38 -1.91 24.36
CA SER A 205 11.06 -1.29 24.49
C SER A 205 10.21 -1.51 23.23
N PRO A 206 8.88 -1.38 23.33
CA PRO A 206 7.96 -1.38 22.18
C PRO A 206 8.27 -0.25 21.19
N SER A 207 8.84 0.86 21.68
CA SER A 207 9.22 2.02 20.87
C SER A 207 10.28 1.71 19.82
N VAL A 208 11.15 0.73 20.10
CA VAL A 208 12.15 0.25 19.13
C VAL A 208 11.45 -0.41 17.96
N VAL A 209 10.42 -1.23 18.24
CA VAL A 209 9.64 -1.92 17.21
C VAL A 209 8.93 -0.90 16.30
N THR A 210 8.23 0.08 16.89
CA THR A 210 7.55 1.12 16.10
C THR A 210 8.53 1.95 15.27
N HIS A 211 9.67 2.35 15.87
CA HIS A 211 10.68 3.11 15.14
C HIS A 211 11.23 2.33 13.94
N THR A 212 11.56 1.05 14.14
CA THR A 212 12.06 0.18 13.07
C THR A 212 11.02 -0.01 11.96
N ILE A 213 9.75 -0.20 12.30
CA ILE A 213 8.68 -0.33 11.28
C ILE A 213 8.51 0.97 10.49
N ASP A 214 8.39 2.10 11.17
CA ASP A 214 7.99 3.37 10.53
C ASP A 214 9.15 4.04 9.81
N TYR A 215 10.31 4.13 10.46
CA TYR A 215 11.44 4.94 9.99
C TYR A 215 12.48 4.14 9.23
N GLU A 216 12.72 2.89 9.62
CA GLU A 216 13.75 2.06 8.98
C GLU A 216 13.19 1.26 7.80
N PHE A 217 11.88 1.03 7.75
CA PHE A 217 11.23 0.26 6.70
C PHE A 217 10.19 1.06 5.89
N LEU A 218 9.07 1.48 6.50
CA LEU A 218 7.95 2.07 5.76
C LEU A 218 8.33 3.36 5.03
N ARG A 219 8.95 4.32 5.73
CA ARG A 219 9.28 5.62 5.13
C ARG A 219 10.23 5.48 3.92
N PRO A 220 11.34 4.74 3.99
CA PRO A 220 12.18 4.51 2.82
C PRO A 220 11.44 3.77 1.69
N LEU A 221 10.64 2.75 2.03
CA LEU A 221 9.85 1.98 1.05
C LEU A 221 8.90 2.89 0.25
N LEU A 222 8.14 3.72 0.95
CA LEU A 222 7.15 4.64 0.36
C LEU A 222 7.81 5.82 -0.38
N ALA A 223 9.03 6.19 0.01
CA ALA A 223 9.83 7.17 -0.73
C ALA A 223 10.49 6.60 -1.99
N GLY A 224 10.39 5.28 -2.23
CA GLY A 224 11.09 4.59 -3.32
C GLY A 224 12.60 4.50 -3.09
N GLU A 225 13.07 4.66 -1.85
CA GLU A 225 14.47 4.50 -1.49
C GLU A 225 14.86 3.02 -1.46
N ALA A 226 16.12 2.72 -1.79
CA ALA A 226 16.60 1.35 -1.78
C ALA A 226 16.75 0.81 -0.34
N LEU A 227 15.97 -0.20 0.02
CA LEU A 227 16.03 -0.88 1.31
C LEU A 227 17.01 -2.05 1.25
N SER A 228 18.25 -1.86 1.71
CA SER A 228 19.26 -2.93 1.67
C SER A 228 19.40 -3.61 0.30
N HIS A 229 19.60 -2.78 -0.73
CA HIS A 229 19.70 -3.21 -2.13
C HIS A 229 18.41 -3.79 -2.73
N LEU A 230 17.29 -3.73 -2.00
CA LEU A 230 15.96 -3.91 -2.57
C LEU A 230 15.62 -2.64 -3.33
N THR A 231 15.51 -2.76 -4.65
CA THR A 231 15.03 -1.69 -5.53
C THR A 231 13.59 -2.02 -5.91
N LEU A 232 12.69 -1.05 -5.78
CA LEU A 232 11.30 -1.20 -6.20
C LEU A 232 11.13 -0.66 -7.62
N ASP A 233 10.08 -1.13 -8.31
CA ASP A 233 9.61 -0.50 -9.53
C ASP A 233 9.37 1.02 -9.30
N PRO A 234 9.86 1.93 -10.17
CA PRO A 234 9.54 3.35 -10.08
C PRO A 234 8.03 3.65 -10.06
N ASP A 235 7.21 2.75 -10.61
CA ASP A 235 5.75 2.89 -10.59
C ASP A 235 5.13 2.51 -9.22
N PHE A 236 5.89 1.95 -8.28
CA PHE A 236 5.37 1.51 -6.99
C PHE A 236 4.87 2.66 -6.10
N PRO A 237 5.69 3.68 -5.73
CA PRO A 237 5.20 4.80 -4.92
C PRO A 237 3.93 5.49 -5.46
N PRO A 238 3.83 5.85 -6.76
CA PRO A 238 2.62 6.49 -7.26
C PRO A 238 1.41 5.56 -7.28
N ARG A 239 1.59 4.24 -7.45
CA ARG A 239 0.48 3.26 -7.31
C ARG A 239 -0.02 3.15 -5.88
N ILE A 240 0.89 3.17 -4.90
CA ILE A 240 0.51 3.18 -3.48
C ILE A 240 -0.25 4.44 -3.12
N GLU A 241 0.21 5.61 -3.58
CA GLU A 241 -0.47 6.89 -3.38
C GLU A 241 -1.86 6.90 -4.04
N ALA A 242 -1.96 6.40 -5.29
CA ALA A 242 -3.25 6.28 -5.97
C ALA A 242 -4.22 5.33 -5.25
N LEU A 243 -3.74 4.19 -4.73
CA LEU A 243 -4.57 3.29 -3.94
C LEU A 243 -5.03 3.97 -2.64
N ARG A 244 -4.11 4.64 -1.93
CA ARG A 244 -4.43 5.39 -0.70
C ARG A 244 -5.57 6.38 -0.94
N ASP A 245 -5.48 7.17 -2.02
CA ASP A 245 -6.48 8.16 -2.38
C ASP A 245 -7.82 7.54 -2.77
N ARG A 246 -7.81 6.37 -3.40
CA ARG A 246 -9.03 5.61 -3.75
C ARG A 246 -9.73 5.03 -2.52
N LEU A 247 -8.98 4.55 -1.53
CA LEU A 247 -9.51 3.94 -0.32
C LEU A 247 -10.02 4.99 0.69
N LEU A 248 -9.61 6.24 0.55
CA LEU A 248 -9.96 7.32 1.44
C LEU A 248 -11.49 7.41 1.62
N LEU A 249 -11.94 7.36 2.88
CA LEU A 249 -13.35 7.48 3.30
C LEU A 249 -14.28 6.40 2.75
N MET A 250 -13.72 5.32 2.22
CA MET A 250 -14.47 4.14 1.83
C MET A 250 -14.82 3.30 3.07
N PRO A 251 -15.94 2.56 3.06
CA PRO A 251 -16.22 1.56 4.09
C PRO A 251 -15.12 0.50 4.16
N VAL A 252 -14.89 -0.07 5.35
CA VAL A 252 -13.83 -1.09 5.56
C VAL A 252 -14.18 -2.47 4.99
N ALA A 253 -15.47 -2.76 4.76
CA ALA A 253 -15.96 -4.07 4.32
C ALA A 253 -15.18 -4.71 3.14
N PRO A 254 -14.72 -3.97 2.12
CA PRO A 254 -13.88 -4.52 1.06
C PRO A 254 -12.54 -5.10 1.49
N LEU A 255 -11.95 -4.65 2.59
CA LEU A 255 -10.65 -5.15 3.06
C LEU A 255 -10.73 -6.55 3.67
N THR A 256 -11.93 -7.12 3.81
CA THR A 256 -12.09 -8.53 4.23
C THR A 256 -11.58 -9.53 3.20
N THR A 257 -11.20 -9.08 2.00
CA THR A 257 -10.61 -9.93 0.95
C THR A 257 -9.11 -10.18 1.15
N LEU A 258 -8.46 -9.45 2.06
CA LEU A 258 -7.07 -9.67 2.42
C LEU A 258 -6.88 -11.07 3.04
N THR A 259 -5.79 -11.74 2.69
CA THR A 259 -5.55 -13.14 3.07
C THR A 259 -4.29 -13.35 3.90
N ALA A 260 -3.29 -12.49 3.73
CA ALA A 260 -1.99 -12.57 4.39
C ALA A 260 -1.86 -11.58 5.55
N MET A 261 -2.63 -10.49 5.54
CA MET A 261 -2.55 -9.38 6.47
C MET A 261 -3.89 -9.04 7.08
N LEU A 262 -3.87 -8.56 8.33
CA LEU A 262 -5.05 -7.95 8.94
C LEU A 262 -5.36 -6.60 8.27
N PRO A 263 -6.64 -6.21 8.10
CA PRO A 263 -7.02 -4.93 7.50
C PRO A 263 -6.35 -3.72 8.14
N GLU A 264 -6.19 -3.70 9.46
CA GLU A 264 -5.56 -2.59 10.18
C GLU A 264 -4.07 -2.48 9.86
N ARG A 265 -3.40 -3.62 9.60
CA ARG A 265 -1.98 -3.68 9.24
C ARG A 265 -1.77 -3.25 7.79
N PHE A 266 -2.67 -3.63 6.90
CA PHE A 266 -2.67 -3.16 5.52
C PHE A 266 -2.92 -1.65 5.44
N LEU A 267 -3.87 -1.14 6.21
CA LEU A 267 -4.12 0.30 6.28
C LEU A 267 -2.95 1.09 6.88
N HIS A 268 -2.30 0.54 7.91
CA HIS A 268 -1.10 1.15 8.48
C HIS A 268 0.01 1.33 7.44
N PHE A 269 0.21 0.35 6.56
CA PHE A 269 1.15 0.46 5.44
C PHE A 269 0.83 1.63 4.50
N LEU A 270 -0.45 1.97 4.32
CA LEU A 270 -0.91 3.08 3.49
C LEU A 270 -1.00 4.43 4.21
N ASP A 271 -0.51 4.54 5.45
CA ASP A 271 -0.71 5.72 6.32
C ASP A 271 -2.21 6.05 6.51
N LEU A 272 -3.01 5.00 6.66
CA LEU A 272 -4.45 5.01 6.90
C LEU A 272 -4.80 4.21 8.17
N THR A 273 -6.01 4.43 8.68
CA THR A 273 -6.57 3.75 9.85
C THR A 273 -8.08 3.63 9.74
N VAL A 274 -8.67 2.81 10.59
CA VAL A 274 -10.13 2.66 10.67
C VAL A 274 -10.69 3.67 11.66
N MET A 275 -11.63 4.48 11.19
CA MET A 275 -12.51 5.24 12.06
C MET A 275 -13.73 4.39 12.41
N GLU A 276 -13.66 3.71 13.54
CA GLU A 276 -14.78 2.95 14.06
C GLU A 276 -15.94 3.85 14.50
N ARG A 277 -17.15 3.38 14.24
CA ARG A 277 -18.38 3.93 14.78
C ARG A 277 -18.44 3.65 16.28
N SER A 278 -18.53 4.70 17.10
CA SER A 278 -18.82 4.48 18.52
C SER A 278 -20.27 4.02 18.72
N THR A 279 -20.52 3.23 19.77
CA THR A 279 -21.86 2.78 20.16
C THR A 279 -22.85 3.93 20.41
N THR A 280 -22.32 5.13 20.70
CA THR A 280 -23.10 6.35 20.93
C THR A 280 -23.36 7.17 19.66
N GLU A 281 -22.64 6.89 18.56
CA GLU A 281 -22.78 7.61 17.30
C GLU A 281 -23.76 6.87 16.39
N PHE A 282 -24.98 7.39 16.26
CA PHE A 282 -25.98 6.95 15.26
C PHE A 282 -25.92 7.77 13.97
N THR A 283 -24.88 8.59 13.82
CA THR A 283 -24.79 9.60 12.77
C THR A 283 -24.23 9.08 11.46
N TRP A 284 -23.67 7.87 11.37
CA TRP A 284 -23.17 7.30 10.12
C TRP A 284 -23.25 5.76 10.12
N ALA A 285 -23.16 5.17 8.92
CA ALA A 285 -23.59 3.79 8.68
C ALA A 285 -22.53 2.72 8.94
N ALA A 286 -21.26 3.06 8.72
CA ALA A 286 -20.18 2.10 8.58
C ALA A 286 -18.87 2.65 9.15
N ASP A 287 -17.95 1.75 9.44
CA ASP A 287 -16.56 2.11 9.76
C ASP A 287 -15.88 2.57 8.47
N LEU A 288 -15.20 3.71 8.54
CA LEU A 288 -14.61 4.37 7.37
C LEU A 288 -13.09 4.36 7.47
N ILE A 289 -12.44 4.23 6.32
CA ILE A 289 -10.99 4.36 6.19
C ILE A 289 -10.60 5.84 6.21
N VAL A 290 -9.67 6.23 7.07
CA VAL A 290 -9.26 7.64 7.26
C VAL A 290 -7.74 7.76 7.42
N PRO A 291 -7.14 8.94 7.20
CA PRO A 291 -5.72 9.14 7.47
C PRO A 291 -5.37 8.98 8.95
N ILE A 292 -4.16 8.48 9.22
CA ILE A 292 -3.66 8.36 10.60
C ILE A 292 -3.61 9.74 11.25
N GLY A 293 -4.06 9.83 12.51
CA GLY A 293 -4.09 11.08 13.26
C GLY A 293 -5.25 12.03 12.93
N GLU A 294 -6.04 11.74 11.89
CA GLU A 294 -7.07 12.68 11.41
C GLU A 294 -8.51 12.32 11.80
N ILE A 295 -8.71 11.28 12.61
CA ILE A 295 -10.04 10.77 13.02
C ILE A 295 -10.97 11.90 13.48
N ILE A 296 -10.50 12.79 14.36
CA ILE A 296 -11.34 13.87 14.92
C ILE A 296 -11.78 14.84 13.83
N THR A 297 -10.89 15.21 12.92
CA THR A 297 -11.20 16.12 11.80
C THR A 297 -12.19 15.48 10.84
N THR A 298 -12.00 14.21 10.50
CA THR A 298 -12.94 13.44 9.68
C THR A 298 -14.32 13.38 10.31
N ARG A 299 -14.42 13.11 11.62
CA ARG A 299 -15.71 13.08 12.32
C ARG A 299 -16.44 14.42 12.24
N ARG A 300 -15.73 15.54 12.33
CA ARG A 300 -16.32 16.88 12.19
C ARG A 300 -16.83 17.11 10.76
N LEU A 301 -16.02 16.76 9.76
CA LEU A 301 -16.41 16.83 8.35
C LEU A 301 -17.68 16.01 8.09
N LEU A 302 -17.66 14.74 8.48
CA LEU A 302 -18.78 13.82 8.34
C LEU A 302 -20.06 14.36 8.97
N ARG A 303 -19.99 14.81 10.23
CA ARG A 303 -21.16 15.40 10.92
C ARG A 303 -21.68 16.65 10.21
N ALA A 304 -20.80 17.54 9.75
CA ALA A 304 -21.21 18.74 9.04
C ALA A 304 -21.86 18.41 7.69
N THR A 305 -21.28 17.50 6.92
CA THR A 305 -21.81 17.04 5.63
C THR A 305 -23.18 16.41 5.79
N LEU A 306 -23.32 15.46 6.71
CA LEU A 306 -24.61 14.81 6.94
C LEU A 306 -25.65 15.80 7.49
N THR A 307 -25.28 16.72 8.40
CA THR A 307 -26.18 17.77 8.88
C THR A 307 -26.64 18.70 7.76
N TYR A 308 -25.74 19.06 6.84
CA TYR A 308 -26.08 19.87 5.68
C TYR A 308 -27.04 19.13 4.74
N LEU A 309 -26.76 17.87 4.42
CA LEU A 309 -27.60 17.08 3.54
C LEU A 309 -28.94 16.67 4.16
N GLN A 310 -29.06 16.60 5.49
CA GLN A 310 -30.35 16.45 6.20
C GLN A 310 -31.32 17.60 5.87
N GLN A 311 -30.77 18.79 5.61
CA GLN A 311 -31.54 19.98 5.26
C GLN A 311 -31.70 20.15 3.73
N ALA A 312 -31.30 19.16 2.93
CA ALA A 312 -31.41 19.18 1.48
C ALA A 312 -32.52 18.22 0.98
N PRO A 313 -33.73 18.75 0.66
CA PRO A 313 -34.84 17.92 0.22
C PRO A 313 -34.67 17.45 -1.23
N SER A 314 -33.86 18.12 -2.05
CA SER A 314 -33.54 17.72 -3.43
C SER A 314 -32.06 17.37 -3.57
N PHE A 315 -31.67 16.85 -4.73
CA PHE A 315 -30.25 16.74 -5.09
C PHE A 315 -29.57 18.12 -5.07
N VAL A 316 -28.34 18.15 -4.56
CA VAL A 316 -27.51 19.35 -4.46
C VAL A 316 -26.22 19.12 -5.25
N PRO A 317 -25.83 20.03 -6.17
CA PRO A 317 -24.57 19.92 -6.88
C PRO A 317 -23.39 19.85 -5.91
N ILE A 318 -22.42 18.98 -6.19
CA ILE A 318 -21.22 18.80 -5.33
C ILE A 318 -20.49 20.13 -5.13
N SER A 319 -20.38 20.96 -6.18
CA SER A 319 -19.78 22.30 -6.10
C SER A 319 -20.45 23.21 -5.06
N LYS A 320 -21.77 23.10 -4.90
CA LYS A 320 -22.52 23.86 -3.89
C LYS A 320 -22.27 23.29 -2.48
N VAL A 321 -22.18 21.97 -2.35
CA VAL A 321 -21.81 21.33 -1.07
C VAL A 321 -20.42 21.80 -0.63
N SER A 322 -19.45 21.76 -1.54
CA SER A 322 -18.08 22.20 -1.28
C SER A 322 -18.00 23.68 -0.90
N ALA A 323 -18.71 24.55 -1.61
CA ALA A 323 -18.75 25.99 -1.30
C ALA A 323 -19.28 26.32 0.11
N GLU A 324 -20.23 25.52 0.62
CA GLU A 324 -20.85 25.73 1.94
C GLU A 324 -20.06 25.10 3.10
N LEU A 325 -19.36 23.98 2.83
CA LEU A 325 -18.70 23.20 3.87
C LEU A 325 -17.20 23.51 4.00
N LEU A 326 -16.46 23.66 2.90
CA LEU A 326 -15.01 23.88 2.95
C LEU A 326 -14.59 25.12 3.76
N PRO A 327 -15.31 26.26 3.73
CA PRO A 327 -14.98 27.42 4.57
C PRO A 327 -15.04 27.16 6.08
N ARG A 328 -15.63 26.05 6.53
CA ARG A 328 -15.75 25.68 7.95
C ARG A 328 -14.55 24.88 8.47
N PHE A 329 -13.73 24.38 7.56
CA PHE A 329 -12.60 23.51 7.85
C PHE A 329 -11.27 24.19 7.51
N THR A 330 -11.26 25.04 6.48
CA THR A 330 -10.15 25.94 6.16
C THR A 330 -10.03 27.09 7.18
N SER A 331 -8.82 27.29 7.71
CA SER A 331 -8.45 28.49 8.49
C SER A 331 -8.32 29.71 7.58
N PRO A 332 -8.27 30.94 8.13
CA PRO A 332 -7.98 32.13 7.33
C PRO A 332 -6.47 32.40 7.25
N ARG A 333 -5.93 32.24 6.03
CA ARG A 333 -4.72 32.85 5.44
C ARG A 333 -3.40 32.58 6.17
N ASP A 334 -2.71 31.53 5.73
CA ASP A 334 -1.24 31.42 5.74
C ASP A 334 -0.72 30.62 4.53
N GLU A 335 0.50 30.92 4.07
CA GLU A 335 1.17 30.23 2.96
C GLU A 335 1.40 28.74 3.31
N GLY A 336 0.64 27.86 2.66
CA GLY A 336 0.48 26.43 3.02
C GLY A 336 -0.98 25.96 3.00
N GLU A 337 -1.94 26.89 2.92
CA GLU A 337 -3.38 26.58 2.84
C GLU A 337 -3.83 26.00 1.51
N ASP A 338 -3.17 26.27 0.39
CA ASP A 338 -3.60 25.74 -0.91
C ASP A 338 -3.57 24.19 -0.92
N LYS A 339 -2.52 23.60 -0.35
CA LYS A 339 -2.42 22.14 -0.19
C LYS A 339 -3.46 21.62 0.81
N LYS A 340 -3.63 22.27 1.96
CA LYS A 340 -4.64 21.85 2.95
C LYS A 340 -6.06 21.92 2.40
N ARG A 341 -6.35 22.95 1.60
CA ARG A 341 -7.65 23.14 0.97
C ARG A 341 -7.91 22.08 -0.10
N THR A 342 -6.90 21.73 -0.91
CA THR A 342 -7.03 20.62 -1.86
C THR A 342 -7.25 19.30 -1.13
N ASP A 343 -6.56 19.07 -0.01
CA ASP A 343 -6.71 17.85 0.79
C ASP A 343 -8.12 17.76 1.41
N GLU A 344 -8.65 18.87 1.94
CA GLU A 344 -10.03 18.92 2.47
C GLU A 344 -11.10 18.74 1.39
N GLU A 345 -10.89 19.32 0.20
CA GLU A 345 -11.78 19.14 -0.93
C GLU A 345 -11.78 17.69 -1.43
N GLN A 346 -10.60 17.07 -1.54
CA GLN A 346 -10.45 15.66 -1.88
C GLN A 346 -11.17 14.77 -0.86
N ARG A 347 -11.00 15.04 0.44
CA ARG A 347 -11.71 14.32 1.51
C ARG A 347 -13.21 14.49 1.43
N LEU A 348 -13.71 15.71 1.21
CA LEU A 348 -15.14 15.93 1.06
C LEU A 348 -15.70 15.17 -0.15
N ASN A 349 -15.01 15.22 -1.29
CA ASN A 349 -15.41 14.49 -2.50
C ASN A 349 -15.41 12.98 -2.28
N ALA A 350 -14.37 12.44 -1.64
CA ALA A 350 -14.29 11.02 -1.29
C ALA A 350 -15.42 10.61 -0.34
N LEU A 351 -15.71 11.43 0.69
CA LEU A 351 -16.85 11.20 1.58
C LEU A 351 -18.17 11.16 0.79
N LEU A 352 -18.40 12.15 -0.06
CA LEU A 352 -19.62 12.23 -0.86
C LEU A 352 -19.76 11.04 -1.80
N LYS A 353 -18.66 10.55 -2.37
CA LYS A 353 -18.63 9.42 -3.30
C LYS A 353 -18.86 8.07 -2.63
N HIS A 354 -18.27 7.84 -1.46
CA HIS A 354 -18.17 6.51 -0.87
C HIS A 354 -19.14 6.26 0.28
N HIS A 355 -19.72 7.30 0.87
CA HIS A 355 -20.58 7.12 2.04
C HIS A 355 -21.91 6.44 1.65
N PRO A 356 -22.29 5.32 2.31
CA PRO A 356 -23.41 4.46 1.88
C PRO A 356 -24.80 5.11 2.00
N TRP A 357 -24.92 6.20 2.77
CA TRP A 357 -26.17 6.96 2.88
C TRP A 357 -26.32 8.08 1.86
N ILE A 358 -25.36 8.27 0.96
CA ILE A 358 -25.39 9.36 -0.03
C ILE A 358 -25.84 8.78 -1.38
N GLU A 359 -26.97 9.27 -1.87
CA GLU A 359 -27.46 8.98 -3.22
C GLU A 359 -26.83 9.94 -4.22
N HIS A 360 -26.45 9.39 -5.38
CA HIS A 360 -25.95 10.14 -6.51
C HIS A 360 -26.98 10.21 -7.64
N SER A 361 -27.06 11.37 -8.28
CA SER A 361 -27.74 11.55 -9.55
C SER A 361 -26.97 12.55 -10.42
N PRO A 362 -27.30 12.69 -11.71
CA PRO A 362 -26.72 13.74 -12.56
C PRO A 362 -26.92 15.16 -12.01
N GLN A 363 -27.91 15.36 -11.14
CA GLN A 363 -28.23 16.66 -10.52
C GLN A 363 -27.38 16.95 -9.28
N GLY A 364 -26.66 15.95 -8.76
CA GLY A 364 -25.78 16.06 -7.60
C GLY A 364 -26.03 14.96 -6.57
N VAL A 365 -25.86 15.31 -5.30
CA VAL A 365 -25.91 14.38 -4.16
C VAL A 365 -26.99 14.74 -3.15
N ARG A 366 -27.51 13.76 -2.43
CA ARG A 366 -28.43 13.94 -1.30
C ARG A 366 -28.39 12.72 -0.37
N LEU A 367 -28.96 12.82 0.81
CA LEU A 367 -29.15 11.63 1.66
C LEU A 367 -30.25 10.70 1.12
N ILE A 368 -30.03 9.40 1.31
CA ILE A 368 -31.08 8.39 1.17
C ILE A 368 -32.25 8.73 2.10
N ALA A 369 -33.46 8.47 1.64
CA ALA A 369 -34.66 8.93 2.33
C ALA A 369 -34.75 8.37 3.76
N GLU A 370 -34.42 7.10 3.93
CA GLU A 370 -34.50 6.31 5.17
C GLU A 370 -33.68 6.94 6.30
N GLN A 371 -32.64 7.70 5.96
CA GLN A 371 -31.71 8.28 6.94
C GLN A 371 -32.08 9.71 7.32
N LEU A 372 -33.14 10.28 6.74
CA LEU A 372 -33.66 11.58 7.18
C LEU A 372 -34.20 11.46 8.61
N GLN A 373 -33.76 12.34 9.50
CA GLN A 373 -34.06 12.25 10.93
C GLN A 373 -35.30 13.04 11.35
N PHE A 374 -35.65 14.08 10.61
CA PHE A 374 -36.74 14.99 10.98
C PHE A 374 -37.93 14.85 10.05
N ASP A 375 -39.14 14.77 10.62
CA ASP A 375 -40.40 14.67 9.87
C ASP A 375 -40.57 15.79 8.84
N TYR A 376 -40.21 17.03 9.19
CA TYR A 376 -40.31 18.16 8.26
C TYR A 376 -39.32 18.03 7.08
N CYS A 377 -38.14 17.43 7.27
CA CYS A 377 -37.22 17.13 6.18
C CYS A 377 -37.74 16.01 5.29
N ARG A 378 -38.32 14.95 5.90
CA ARG A 378 -38.94 13.84 5.19
C ARG A 378 -40.13 14.28 4.34
N ILE A 379 -40.99 15.14 4.89
CA ILE A 379 -42.11 15.74 4.16
C ILE A 379 -41.59 16.65 3.04
N ALA A 380 -40.57 17.46 3.29
CA ALA A 380 -39.94 18.27 2.26
C ALA A 380 -39.36 17.42 1.12
N ARG A 381 -38.78 16.25 1.42
CA ARG A 381 -38.33 15.27 0.42
C ARG A 381 -39.49 14.72 -0.41
N ILE A 382 -40.61 14.36 0.21
CA ILE A 382 -41.81 13.90 -0.50
C ILE A 382 -42.33 14.96 -1.47
N LEU A 383 -42.40 16.22 -1.01
CA LEU A 383 -42.85 17.34 -1.83
C LEU A 383 -41.88 17.65 -2.97
N ALA A 384 -40.57 17.60 -2.72
CA ALA A 384 -39.55 17.80 -3.74
C ALA A 384 -39.57 16.70 -4.81
N ASP A 385 -39.69 15.43 -4.40
CA ASP A 385 -39.78 14.28 -5.32
C ASP A 385 -41.09 14.30 -6.13
N ALA A 386 -42.17 14.88 -5.60
CA ALA A 386 -43.44 14.98 -6.31
C ALA A 386 -43.43 15.97 -7.47
N GLY A 387 -42.61 17.03 -7.40
CA GLY A 387 -42.55 18.09 -8.40
C GLY A 387 -43.83 18.93 -8.54
N CYS A 388 -44.86 18.67 -7.75
CA CYS A 388 -46.12 19.40 -7.72
C CYS A 388 -46.67 19.53 -6.29
N PRO A 389 -47.53 20.54 -6.01
CA PRO A 389 -48.16 20.67 -4.70
C PRO A 389 -49.06 19.47 -4.39
N LEU A 390 -48.86 18.85 -3.24
CA LEU A 390 -49.65 17.71 -2.75
C LEU A 390 -50.68 18.15 -1.71
N THR A 391 -51.78 17.40 -1.60
CA THR A 391 -52.73 17.49 -0.48
C THR A 391 -52.15 16.82 0.78
N GLU A 392 -52.69 17.12 1.96
CA GLU A 392 -52.20 16.51 3.21
C GLU A 392 -52.35 14.99 3.23
N ASP A 393 -53.47 14.45 2.72
CA ASP A 393 -53.70 13.01 2.64
C ASP A 393 -52.67 12.33 1.73
N GLU A 394 -52.34 12.92 0.58
CA GLU A 394 -51.29 12.41 -0.31
C GLU A 394 -49.92 12.40 0.36
N ILE A 395 -49.61 13.43 1.18
CA ILE A 395 -48.36 13.50 1.95
C ILE A 395 -48.34 12.36 2.98
N TYR A 396 -49.41 12.16 3.76
CA TYR A 396 -49.50 11.08 4.74
C TYR A 396 -49.33 9.70 4.08
N THR A 397 -50.04 9.44 2.98
CA THR A 397 -49.96 8.17 2.25
C THR A 397 -48.53 7.91 1.75
N ARG A 398 -47.89 8.90 1.10
CA ARG A 398 -46.50 8.74 0.62
C ARG A 398 -45.50 8.58 1.76
N TYR A 399 -45.75 9.24 2.89
CA TYR A 399 -44.91 9.11 4.08
C TYR A 399 -45.01 7.69 4.65
N GLU A 400 -46.22 7.18 4.88
CA GLU A 400 -46.46 5.82 5.38
C GLU A 400 -45.83 4.77 4.46
N HIS A 401 -45.97 4.92 3.14
CA HIS A 401 -45.36 3.99 2.19
C HIS A 401 -43.83 3.99 2.21
N ARG A 402 -43.20 5.12 2.53
CA ARG A 402 -41.74 5.27 2.44
C ARG A 402 -41.02 5.01 3.77
N TYR A 403 -41.64 5.39 4.88
CA TYR A 403 -41.03 5.32 6.21
C TYR A 403 -41.68 4.28 7.12
N PHE A 404 -42.74 3.61 6.65
CA PHE A 404 -43.50 2.59 7.40
C PHE A 404 -44.04 3.09 8.75
N GLU A 405 -44.21 4.41 8.89
CA GLU A 405 -44.78 5.08 10.06
C GLU A 405 -45.56 6.32 9.60
N ARG A 406 -46.35 6.92 10.50
CA ARG A 406 -47.13 8.14 10.19
C ARG A 406 -46.67 9.31 11.05
N PRO A 407 -46.40 10.49 10.48
CA PRO A 407 -46.05 11.66 11.28
C PRO A 407 -47.29 12.11 12.05
N ARG A 408 -47.09 12.58 13.30
CA ARG A 408 -48.22 12.98 14.17
C ARG A 408 -48.99 14.17 13.61
N THR A 409 -48.27 15.14 13.04
CA THR A 409 -48.82 16.36 12.43
C THR A 409 -47.85 16.90 11.40
N ILE A 410 -48.36 17.49 10.32
CA ILE A 410 -47.54 18.22 9.35
C ILE A 410 -47.26 19.63 9.90
N ASP A 411 -46.02 19.90 10.30
CA ASP A 411 -45.61 21.24 10.77
C ASP A 411 -45.35 22.18 9.59
N HIS A 412 -46.41 22.85 9.16
CA HIS A 412 -46.38 23.88 8.11
C HIS A 412 -45.43 25.05 8.43
N ARG A 413 -45.23 25.38 9.72
CA ARG A 413 -44.37 26.50 10.13
C ARG A 413 -42.91 26.14 9.91
N LEU A 414 -42.48 24.96 10.33
CA LEU A 414 -41.11 24.48 10.11
C LEU A 414 -40.83 24.27 8.62
N LEU A 415 -41.78 23.67 7.89
CA LEU A 415 -41.66 23.50 6.45
C LEU A 415 -41.47 24.84 5.72
N ARG A 416 -42.31 25.84 5.98
CA ARG A 416 -42.16 27.17 5.35
C ARG A 416 -40.89 27.90 5.78
N LYS A 417 -40.47 27.74 7.03
CA LYS A 417 -39.24 28.37 7.55
C LYS A 417 -38.00 27.85 6.83
N HIS A 418 -37.91 26.54 6.61
CA HIS A 418 -36.72 25.90 6.05
C HIS A 418 -36.81 25.72 4.53
N PHE A 419 -38.02 25.60 3.98
CA PHE A 419 -38.28 25.32 2.57
C PHE A 419 -39.42 26.20 2.01
N PRO A 420 -39.21 27.52 1.90
CA PRO A 420 -40.27 28.48 1.52
C PRO A 420 -40.84 28.24 0.11
N ASN A 421 -40.10 27.56 -0.76
CA ASN A 421 -40.49 27.28 -2.13
C ASN A 421 -41.39 26.05 -2.27
N LEU A 422 -41.52 25.23 -1.23
CA LEU A 422 -42.38 24.05 -1.25
C LEU A 422 -43.80 24.44 -0.85
N GLN A 423 -44.77 24.10 -1.70
CA GLN A 423 -46.18 24.41 -1.48
C GLN A 423 -46.96 23.14 -1.19
N ILE A 424 -47.78 23.20 -0.14
CA ILE A 424 -48.81 22.21 0.15
C ILE A 424 -50.11 22.78 -0.37
N ARG A 425 -50.87 21.96 -1.11
CA ARG A 425 -52.18 22.35 -1.60
C ARG A 425 -53.11 22.46 -0.40
N THR A 426 -53.50 23.69 -0.09
CA THR A 426 -54.60 23.95 0.83
C THR A 426 -55.89 23.59 0.10
N THR A 427 -56.68 22.72 0.72
CA THR A 427 -58.01 22.30 0.24
C THR A 427 -58.93 23.48 0.05
#